data_AF-A0AAV4WEH1-F1
#
_entry.id   AF-A0AAV4WEH1-F1
#
_cell.length_a   1.000
_cell.length_b   1.000
_cell.length_c   1.000
_cell.angle_alpha   90.00
_cell.angle_beta   90.00
_cell.angle_gamma   90.00
#
_symmetry.space_group_name_H-M   'P 1'
#
loop_
_entity.id
_entity.type
_entity.pdbx_description
1 polymer ?
#
loop_
_entity_poly.entity_id
_entity_poly.type
_entity_poly.pdbx_seq_one_letter_code
_entity_poly.pdbx_strand_id
1 'polypeptide(L)'
;MCAESQKSFALGVQWIAVRLLGTIPAPILFGSLIDVSCELWQDTCKEQGACLFYDNQLMSTNVLILACVLKSLSCIFFFLPGCCTVLRRFRRECRKHHQGRQLRPCRIKSQRNHPN
;
A
#
# COMPACT_ATOMS: atom_id res chain seq x y z
N MET A 1 31.72 12.85 -1.62
CA MET A 1 30.80 12.12 -2.50
C MET A 1 30.34 10.89 -1.75
N CYS A 2 29.15 10.89 -1.15
CA CYS A 2 28.76 9.80 -0.24
C CYS A 2 27.43 9.18 -0.66
N ALA A 3 27.48 7.86 -0.84
CA ALA A 3 26.36 6.91 -0.76
C ALA A 3 25.25 6.97 -1.83
N GLU A 4 25.58 7.10 -3.11
CA GLU A 4 24.61 6.77 -4.18
C GLU A 4 24.45 5.24 -4.34
N SER A 5 25.54 4.47 -4.19
CA SER A 5 25.54 3.00 -4.37
C SER A 5 24.72 2.25 -3.31
N GLN A 6 24.62 2.78 -2.10
CA GLN A 6 23.88 2.16 -0.99
C GLN A 6 22.36 2.27 -1.18
N LYS A 7 21.89 3.24 -2.00
CA LYS A 7 20.46 3.46 -2.25
C LYS A 7 19.85 2.33 -3.07
N SER A 8 20.51 1.93 -4.16
CA SER A 8 20.03 0.85 -5.04
C SER A 8 20.02 -0.50 -4.33
N PHE A 9 21.02 -0.77 -3.48
CA PHE A 9 21.05 -1.98 -2.66
C PHE A 9 19.91 -2.00 -1.63
N ALA A 10 19.70 -0.89 -0.89
CA ALA A 10 18.62 -0.79 0.08
C ALA A 10 17.22 -0.94 -0.55
N LEU A 11 17.00 -0.34 -1.73
CA LEU A 11 15.76 -0.52 -2.49
C LEU A 11 15.58 -1.97 -2.91
N GLY A 12 16.63 -2.65 -3.40
CA GLY A 12 16.58 -4.06 -3.74
C GLY A 12 16.18 -4.95 -2.56
N VAL A 13 16.80 -4.77 -1.39
CA VAL A 13 16.48 -5.51 -0.16
C VAL A 13 15.04 -5.22 0.30
N GLN A 14 14.60 -3.96 0.24
CA GLN A 14 13.22 -3.59 0.55
C GLN A 14 12.22 -4.32 -0.36
N TRP A 15 12.46 -4.37 -1.67
CA TRP A 15 11.59 -5.08 -2.61
C TRP A 15 11.57 -6.59 -2.37
N ILE A 16 12.71 -7.20 -2.03
CA ILE A 16 12.78 -8.61 -1.68
C ILE A 16 11.94 -8.89 -0.43
N ALA A 17 12.08 -8.09 0.63
CA ALA A 17 11.30 -8.24 1.85
C ALA A 17 9.79 -8.10 1.59
N VAL A 18 9.38 -7.09 0.82
CA VAL A 18 7.98 -6.89 0.42
C VAL A 18 7.45 -8.08 -0.38
N ARG A 19 8.25 -8.59 -1.33
CA ARG A 19 7.85 -9.75 -2.12
C ARG A 19 7.70 -10.98 -1.24
N LEU A 20 8.68 -11.33 -0.42
CA LEU A 20 8.60 -12.50 0.45
C LEU A 20 7.37 -12.45 1.37
N LEU A 21 7.11 -11.30 1.99
CA LEU A 21 5.95 -11.09 2.85
C LEU A 21 4.63 -11.04 2.09
N GLY A 22 4.61 -10.79 0.79
CA GLY A 22 3.39 -10.82 -0.03
C GLY A 22 3.15 -12.17 -0.71
N THR A 23 4.20 -12.79 -1.24
CA THR A 23 4.12 -13.99 -2.08
C THR A 23 3.95 -15.28 -1.30
N ILE A 24 4.32 -15.33 -0.02
CA ILE A 24 4.09 -16.49 0.84
C ILE A 24 2.64 -16.51 1.37
N PRO A 25 2.11 -15.42 1.97
CA PRO A 25 0.72 -15.44 2.43
C PRO A 25 -0.30 -15.36 1.31
N ALA A 26 0.04 -14.82 0.12
CA ALA A 26 -0.88 -14.79 -1.01
C ALA A 26 -1.45 -16.18 -1.39
N PRO A 27 -0.64 -17.21 -1.70
CA PRO A 27 -1.16 -18.54 -2.02
C PRO A 27 -1.84 -19.23 -0.84
N ILE A 28 -1.42 -18.95 0.41
CA ILE A 28 -2.07 -19.50 1.61
C ILE A 28 -3.49 -18.93 1.76
N LEU A 29 -3.63 -17.62 1.63
CA LEU A 29 -4.92 -16.94 1.65
C LEU A 29 -5.79 -17.37 0.47
N PHE A 30 -5.20 -17.48 -0.72
CA PHE A 30 -5.94 -17.92 -1.90
C PHE A 30 -6.43 -19.37 -1.77
N GLY A 31 -5.62 -20.26 -1.18
CA GLY A 31 -6.04 -21.62 -0.86
C GLY A 31 -7.24 -21.63 0.09
N SER A 32 -7.14 -20.92 1.22
CA SER A 32 -8.25 -20.82 2.17
C SER A 32 -9.49 -20.18 1.54
N LEU A 33 -9.35 -19.19 0.66
CA LEU A 33 -10.46 -18.55 -0.02
C LEU A 33 -11.24 -19.50 -0.93
N ILE A 34 -10.53 -20.41 -1.60
CA ILE A 34 -11.15 -21.46 -2.41
C ILE A 34 -11.92 -22.43 -1.50
N ASP A 35 -11.35 -22.83 -0.38
CA ASP A 35 -12.01 -23.70 0.59
C ASP A 35 -13.30 -23.06 1.17
N VAL A 36 -13.27 -21.76 1.48
CA VAL A 36 -14.45 -21.03 2.01
C VAL A 36 -15.55 -20.87 0.96
N SER A 37 -15.16 -20.77 -0.32
CA SER A 37 -16.11 -20.61 -1.43
C SER A 37 -16.61 -21.94 -1.99
N CYS A 38 -16.22 -23.06 -1.39
CA CYS A 38 -16.60 -24.38 -1.85
C CYS A 38 -18.06 -24.69 -1.52
N GLU A 39 -18.86 -24.98 -2.55
CA GLU A 39 -20.26 -25.35 -2.40
C GLU A 39 -20.43 -26.89 -2.41
N LEU A 40 -19.58 -27.59 -3.16
CA LEU A 40 -19.61 -29.06 -3.26
C LEU A 40 -18.22 -29.68 -3.05
N TRP A 41 -18.11 -30.48 -2.00
CA TRP A 41 -16.93 -31.27 -1.66
C TRP A 41 -17.00 -32.67 -2.27
N GLN A 42 -15.85 -33.24 -2.64
CA GLN A 42 -15.77 -34.64 -3.06
C GLN A 42 -15.81 -35.56 -1.85
N ASP A 43 -16.96 -36.16 -1.55
CA ASP A 43 -17.05 -37.17 -0.49
C ASP A 43 -16.60 -38.54 -1.04
N THR A 44 -15.43 -39.02 -0.62
CA THR A 44 -14.98 -40.37 -0.95
C THR A 44 -15.09 -41.22 0.31
N CYS A 45 -16.05 -42.15 0.34
CA CYS A 45 -16.32 -43.13 1.42
C CYS A 45 -15.41 -43.00 2.67
N LYS A 46 -15.73 -42.03 3.55
CA LYS A 46 -15.12 -41.67 4.85
C LYS A 46 -14.18 -40.46 4.93
N GLU A 47 -13.69 -39.87 3.83
CA GLU A 47 -12.84 -38.67 3.89
C GLU A 47 -13.33 -37.55 2.95
N GLN A 48 -13.17 -36.31 3.42
CA GLN A 48 -13.47 -35.09 2.66
C GLN A 48 -12.32 -34.84 1.69
N GLY A 49 -12.61 -34.97 0.39
CA GLY A 49 -11.64 -34.82 -0.70
C GLY A 49 -11.51 -33.37 -1.18
N ALA A 50 -11.16 -33.19 -2.46
CA ALA A 50 -11.02 -31.87 -3.06
C ALA A 50 -12.39 -31.18 -3.29
N CYS A 51 -12.39 -29.85 -3.37
CA CYS A 51 -13.55 -29.09 -3.81
C CYS A 51 -13.80 -29.28 -5.31
N LEU A 52 -15.00 -29.73 -5.71
CA LEU A 52 -15.37 -29.84 -7.14
C LEU A 52 -15.99 -28.57 -7.68
N PHE A 53 -16.82 -27.91 -6.87
CA PHE A 53 -17.61 -26.77 -7.30
C PHE A 53 -17.55 -25.65 -6.27
N TYR A 54 -17.21 -24.46 -6.74
CA TYR A 54 -17.11 -23.25 -5.93
C TYR A 54 -18.08 -22.18 -6.45
N ASP A 55 -18.58 -21.35 -5.55
CA ASP A 55 -19.41 -20.19 -5.89
C ASP A 55 -18.52 -19.04 -6.42
N ASN A 56 -18.75 -18.65 -7.66
CA ASN A 56 -18.04 -17.56 -8.34
C ASN A 56 -18.33 -16.18 -7.74
N GLN A 57 -19.55 -15.94 -7.22
CA GLN A 57 -19.92 -14.67 -6.59
C GLN A 57 -19.23 -14.51 -5.24
N LEU A 58 -19.23 -15.57 -4.44
CA LEU A 58 -18.56 -15.58 -3.13
C LEU A 58 -17.04 -15.39 -3.31
N MET A 59 -16.45 -16.12 -4.26
CA MET A 59 -15.03 -16.03 -4.57
C MET A 59 -14.63 -14.62 -5.03
N SER A 60 -15.39 -14.03 -5.96
CA SER A 60 -15.15 -12.66 -6.44
C SER A 60 -15.25 -11.62 -5.34
N THR A 61 -16.27 -11.74 -4.47
CA THR A 61 -16.48 -10.82 -3.34
C THR A 61 -15.33 -10.91 -2.34
N ASN A 62 -14.91 -12.13 -1.99
CA ASN A 62 -13.84 -12.33 -1.03
C ASN A 62 -12.49 -11.84 -1.57
N VAL A 63 -12.19 -12.06 -2.85
CA VAL A 63 -11.00 -11.52 -3.50
C VAL A 63 -11.03 -9.98 -3.52
N LEU A 64 -12.19 -9.37 -3.78
CA LEU A 64 -12.35 -7.92 -3.74
C LEU A 64 -12.11 -7.37 -2.33
N ILE A 65 -12.68 -7.99 -1.31
CA ILE A 65 -12.46 -7.60 0.10
C ILE A 65 -10.98 -7.69 0.44
N LEU A 66 -10.32 -8.80 0.11
CA LEU A 66 -8.88 -8.97 0.35
C LEU A 66 -8.06 -7.89 -0.36
N ALA A 67 -8.37 -7.60 -1.62
CA ALA A 67 -7.69 -6.55 -2.38
C ALA A 67 -7.90 -5.15 -1.77
N CYS A 68 -9.12 -4.85 -1.30
CA CYS A 68 -9.43 -3.61 -0.60
C CYS A 68 -8.66 -3.49 0.72
N VAL A 69 -8.58 -4.54 1.52
CA VAL A 69 -7.81 -4.57 2.78
C VAL A 69 -6.32 -4.36 2.50
N LEU A 70 -5.74 -5.09 1.56
CA LEU A 70 -4.32 -4.95 1.19
C LEU A 70 -3.99 -3.54 0.66
N LYS A 71 -4.86 -2.99 -0.21
CA LYS A 71 -4.72 -1.61 -0.70
C LYS A 71 -4.83 -0.60 0.42
N SER A 72 -5.81 -0.73 1.31
CA SER A 72 -6.03 0.23 2.40
C SER A 72 -4.89 0.20 3.41
N LEU A 73 -4.36 -0.98 3.77
CA LEU A 73 -3.14 -1.10 4.59
C LEU A 73 -1.94 -0.40 3.94
N SER A 74 -1.75 -0.60 2.63
CA SER A 74 -0.68 0.04 1.86
C SER A 74 -0.82 1.57 1.84
N CYS A 75 -2.04 2.06 1.63
CA CYS A 75 -2.36 3.48 1.70
C CYS A 75 -2.01 4.02 3.09
N ILE A 76 -2.48 3.40 4.17
CA ILE A 76 -2.22 3.84 5.55
C ILE A 76 -0.71 3.91 5.81
N PHE A 77 0.05 2.87 5.43
CA PHE A 77 1.50 2.83 5.60
C PHE A 77 2.24 3.95 4.83
N PHE A 78 1.72 4.40 3.68
CA PHE A 78 2.34 5.45 2.88
C PHE A 78 1.88 6.87 3.29
N PHE A 79 0.62 7.03 3.67
CA PHE A 79 0.05 8.31 4.08
C PHE A 79 0.51 8.75 5.49
N LEU A 80 0.78 7.84 6.42
CA LEU A 80 1.25 8.20 7.77
C LEU A 80 2.64 8.89 7.77
N PRO A 81 3.69 8.33 7.12
CA PRO A 81 4.95 9.02 6.91
C PRO A 81 4.82 10.14 5.89
N GLY A 82 3.98 10.01 4.86
CA GLY A 82 3.75 11.03 3.83
C GLY A 82 3.19 12.33 4.40
N CYS A 83 2.13 12.25 5.20
CA CYS A 83 1.55 13.41 5.89
C CYS A 83 2.56 14.03 6.87
N CYS A 84 3.24 13.19 7.67
CA CYS A 84 4.29 13.67 8.57
C CYS A 84 5.47 14.32 7.82
N THR A 85 5.90 13.79 6.68
CA THR A 85 7.01 14.33 5.89
C THR A 85 6.60 15.57 5.12
N VAL A 86 5.38 15.65 4.57
CA VAL A 86 4.84 16.85 3.91
C VAL A 86 4.67 17.98 4.91
N LEU A 87 4.09 17.71 6.09
CA LEU A 87 4.00 18.69 7.19
C LEU A 87 5.38 19.11 7.68
N ARG A 88 6.35 18.17 7.78
CA ARG A 88 7.76 18.50 8.08
C ARG A 88 8.42 19.30 6.96
N ARG A 89 8.09 19.07 5.69
CA ARG A 89 8.62 19.82 4.53
C ARG A 89 8.10 21.25 4.57
N PHE A 90 6.80 21.43 4.76
CA PHE A 90 6.16 22.74 4.98
C PHE A 90 6.76 23.45 6.19
N ARG A 91 6.94 22.74 7.32
CA ARG A 91 7.54 23.31 8.55
C ARG A 91 9.03 23.65 8.37
N ARG A 92 9.78 22.89 7.57
CA ARG A 92 11.19 23.20 7.20
C ARG A 92 11.27 24.40 6.26
N GLU A 93 10.39 24.50 5.28
CA GLU A 93 10.30 25.64 4.36
C GLU A 93 9.98 26.94 5.13
N CYS A 94 9.01 26.91 6.05
CA CYS A 94 8.73 28.02 6.96
C CYS A 94 9.90 28.33 7.92
N ARG A 95 10.61 27.31 8.45
CA ARG A 95 11.77 27.53 9.35
C ARG A 95 12.94 28.19 8.62
N LYS A 96 13.23 27.80 7.38
CA LYS A 96 14.27 28.43 6.55
C LYS A 96 13.99 29.91 6.31
N HIS A 97 12.73 30.27 6.11
CA HIS A 97 12.31 31.66 5.98
C HIS A 97 12.45 32.48 7.28
N HIS A 98 12.52 31.85 8.45
CA HIS A 98 12.54 32.53 9.74
C HIS A 98 13.96 32.84 10.28
N GLN A 99 15.00 32.19 9.76
CA GLN A 99 16.40 32.50 10.11
C GLN A 99 16.97 33.68 9.30
N GLY A 100 16.23 34.18 8.29
CA GLY A 100 16.56 35.35 7.49
C GLY A 100 15.45 36.40 7.48
N ARG A 101 15.36 37.21 8.53
CA ARG A 101 14.56 38.46 8.67
C ARG A 101 13.02 38.35 8.68
N GLN A 102 12.44 38.90 9.76
CA GLN A 102 11.14 39.60 9.88
C GLN A 102 9.85 38.89 9.37
N LEU A 103 8.95 38.58 10.32
CA LEU A 103 7.58 38.10 10.11
C LEU A 103 6.82 38.93 9.04
N ARG A 104 6.27 38.26 8.02
CA ARG A 104 5.08 38.75 7.27
C ARG A 104 4.12 37.58 7.00
N PRO A 105 2.80 37.77 7.09
CA PRO A 105 1.81 36.72 6.92
C PRO A 105 1.75 36.24 5.46
N CYS A 106 1.37 34.97 5.29
CA CYS A 106 1.24 34.30 3.99
C CYS A 106 0.17 35.02 3.14
N ARG A 107 0.59 35.74 2.10
CA ARG A 107 -0.31 36.33 1.11
C ARG A 107 -0.63 35.25 0.07
N ILE A 108 -1.89 34.80 0.06
CA ILE A 108 -2.48 33.97 -0.99
C ILE A 108 -2.23 34.63 -2.35
N LYS A 109 -1.45 33.98 -3.23
CA LYS A 109 -1.34 34.41 -4.63
C LYS A 109 -2.28 33.59 -5.48
N SER A 110 -3.54 34.03 -5.48
CA SER A 110 -4.53 33.71 -6.50
C SER A 110 -4.28 34.58 -7.73
N GLN A 111 -4.25 33.95 -8.91
CA GLN A 111 -4.42 34.52 -10.24
C GLN A 111 -3.33 35.48 -10.79
N ARG A 112 -2.65 35.05 -11.87
CA ARG A 112 -2.85 35.55 -13.25
C ARG A 112 -1.60 35.29 -14.10
N ASN A 113 -1.59 34.16 -14.80
CA ASN A 113 -0.79 33.98 -16.02
C ASN A 113 -1.44 34.79 -17.14
N HIS A 114 -0.74 35.76 -17.72
CA HIS A 114 -0.86 36.07 -19.16
C HIS A 114 0.37 36.86 -19.61
N PRO A 115 1.10 36.41 -20.65
CA PRO A 115 2.11 37.22 -21.31
C PRO A 115 1.46 38.12 -22.38
N ASN A 116 1.88 39.37 -22.42
CA ASN A 116 2.14 40.11 -23.67
C ASN A 116 3.26 41.10 -23.36
#